data_AF-F5IZ48-F1
#
_entry.id   AF-F5IZ48-F1
#
_cell.length_a   1.000
_cell.length_b   1.000
_cell.length_c   1.000
_cell.angle_alpha   90.00
_cell.angle_beta   90.00
_cell.angle_gamma   90.00
#
_symmetry.space_group_name_H-M   'P 1'
#
loop_
_entity.id
_entity.type
_entity.pdbx_description
1 polymer ?
#
loop_
_entity_poly.entity_id
_entity_poly.type
_entity_poly.pdbx_seq_one_letter_code
_entity_poly.pdbx_strand_id
1 'polypeptide(L)'
;MKYTNKLAVRIVEMIEQDLCSISEICKSFKISRKTFYEWKKAKPEFGEAVEEAVEHREEVMIASARIGLKQLLEGYVQKKEKITYVPDKNNPVEDVEKCRVVEKKFCPPSICAIKYVLDREERKKDKDQLQASERRPLVIEVQDEETKRQLMILQENGFRPGGSLDPEVVAAVDRKMEEERKVKSEELKVENEELKVKSEELKVENEQEQVMKQMPVAQSSATLKERPLRYRNLLRGY
;
A
#
# COMPACT_ATOMS: atom_id res chain seq x y z
N MET A 1 1.32 -45.20 -28.39
CA MET A 1 -0.03 -44.60 -28.32
C MET A 1 -0.10 -43.47 -29.33
N LYS A 2 -1.17 -43.40 -30.14
CA LYS A 2 -1.34 -42.32 -31.13
C LYS A 2 -2.06 -41.14 -30.47
N TYR A 3 -1.65 -39.92 -30.80
CA TYR A 3 -2.34 -38.71 -30.36
C TYR A 3 -3.77 -38.68 -30.92
N THR A 4 -4.74 -38.28 -30.11
CA THR A 4 -6.15 -38.14 -30.51
C THR A 4 -6.71 -36.89 -29.84
N ASN A 5 -7.40 -36.02 -30.59
CA ASN A 5 -7.95 -34.76 -30.06
C ASN A 5 -8.87 -34.97 -28.85
N LYS A 6 -9.71 -36.02 -28.86
CA LYS A 6 -10.57 -36.38 -27.72
C LYS A 6 -9.80 -36.70 -26.44
N LEU A 7 -8.61 -37.30 -26.57
CA LEU A 7 -7.74 -37.63 -25.45
C LEU A 7 -7.04 -36.36 -24.94
N ALA A 8 -6.60 -35.49 -25.86
CA ALA A 8 -6.00 -34.20 -25.52
C ALA A 8 -6.96 -33.31 -24.71
N VAL A 9 -8.21 -33.16 -25.17
CA VAL A 9 -9.25 -32.38 -24.45
C VAL A 9 -9.48 -32.94 -23.05
N ARG A 10 -9.65 -34.25 -22.90
CA ARG A 10 -9.82 -34.88 -21.57
C ARG A 10 -8.62 -34.70 -20.64
N ILE A 11 -7.40 -34.68 -21.20
CA ILE A 11 -6.20 -34.42 -20.41
C ILE A 11 -6.21 -32.99 -19.88
N VAL A 12 -6.58 -32.02 -20.73
CA VAL A 12 -6.70 -30.60 -20.35
C VAL A 12 -7.77 -30.43 -19.26
N GLU A 13 -8.96 -31.00 -19.44
CA GLU A 13 -10.03 -30.99 -18.43
C GLU A 13 -9.59 -31.56 -17.07
N MET A 14 -8.81 -32.65 -17.06
CA MET A 14 -8.26 -33.21 -15.81
C MET A 14 -7.20 -32.32 -15.16
N ILE A 15 -6.49 -31.51 -15.94
CA ILE A 15 -5.52 -30.54 -15.41
C ILE A 15 -6.26 -29.36 -14.76
N GLU A 16 -7.32 -28.86 -15.38
CA GLU A 16 -8.13 -27.75 -14.85
C GLU A 16 -8.79 -28.09 -13.50
N GLN A 17 -9.22 -29.34 -13.30
CA GLN A 17 -9.97 -29.75 -12.11
C GLN A 17 -9.16 -29.83 -10.79
N ASP A 18 -7.84 -29.59 -10.80
CA ASP A 18 -6.96 -29.54 -9.61
C ASP A 18 -6.88 -30.84 -8.75
N LEU A 19 -7.23 -32.00 -9.31
CA LEU A 19 -7.27 -33.26 -8.55
C LEU A 19 -6.16 -34.25 -8.90
N CYS A 20 -5.38 -34.00 -9.95
CA CYS A 20 -4.39 -34.96 -10.44
C CYS A 20 -3.11 -34.27 -10.91
N SER A 21 -1.96 -34.81 -10.50
CA SER A 21 -0.67 -34.50 -11.09
C SER A 21 -0.58 -35.03 -12.52
N ILE A 22 0.29 -34.42 -13.35
CA ILE A 22 0.58 -34.89 -14.71
C ILE A 22 0.95 -36.39 -14.73
N SER A 23 1.60 -36.88 -13.67
CA SER A 23 1.97 -38.30 -13.53
C SER A 23 0.74 -39.20 -13.34
N GLU A 24 -0.25 -38.76 -12.57
CA GLU A 24 -1.51 -39.50 -12.35
C GLU A 24 -2.36 -39.48 -13.62
N ILE A 25 -2.44 -38.33 -14.29
CA ILE A 25 -3.12 -38.19 -15.58
C ILE A 25 -2.50 -39.16 -16.60
N CYS A 26 -1.17 -39.20 -16.70
CA CYS A 26 -0.47 -40.13 -17.59
C CYS A 26 -0.79 -41.60 -17.28
N LYS A 27 -0.90 -41.97 -15.99
CA LYS A 27 -1.30 -43.33 -15.57
C LYS A 27 -2.75 -43.64 -15.97
N SER A 28 -3.68 -42.72 -15.75
CA SER A 28 -5.10 -42.87 -16.09
C SER A 28 -5.31 -43.10 -17.58
N PHE A 29 -4.59 -42.37 -18.43
CA PHE A 29 -4.66 -42.52 -19.89
C PHE A 29 -3.69 -43.56 -20.47
N LYS A 30 -2.93 -44.28 -19.62
CA LYS A 30 -1.91 -45.27 -20.01
C LYS A 30 -0.92 -44.70 -21.04
N ILE A 31 -0.52 -43.45 -20.86
CA ILE A 31 0.52 -42.78 -21.65
C ILE A 31 1.79 -42.62 -20.82
N SER A 32 2.95 -42.62 -21.48
CA SER A 32 4.20 -42.28 -20.79
C SER A 32 4.30 -40.77 -20.63
N ARG A 33 4.95 -40.30 -19.55
CA ARG A 33 5.24 -38.87 -19.36
C ARG A 33 6.03 -38.29 -20.54
N LYS A 34 6.96 -39.07 -21.10
CA LYS A 34 7.74 -38.66 -22.28
C LYS A 34 6.83 -38.37 -23.47
N THR A 35 5.86 -39.25 -23.73
CA THR A 35 4.88 -39.08 -24.80
C THR A 35 4.02 -37.83 -24.60
N PHE A 36 3.62 -37.52 -23.36
CA PHE A 36 2.89 -36.29 -23.05
C PHE A 36 3.70 -35.03 -23.40
N TYR A 37 4.95 -34.94 -22.96
CA TYR A 37 5.80 -33.78 -23.26
C TYR A 37 6.22 -33.71 -24.74
N GLU A 38 6.37 -34.86 -25.41
CA GLU A 38 6.55 -34.92 -26.86
C GLU A 38 5.34 -34.33 -27.59
N TRP A 39 4.11 -34.64 -27.15
CA TRP A 39 2.89 -34.04 -27.70
C TRP A 39 2.81 -32.54 -27.41
N LYS A 40 3.15 -32.12 -26.18
CA LYS A 40 3.21 -30.69 -25.82
C LYS A 40 4.14 -29.90 -26.76
N LYS A 41 5.29 -30.49 -27.12
CA LYS A 41 6.27 -29.86 -28.03
C LYS A 41 5.87 -29.95 -29.50
N ALA A 42 5.32 -31.08 -29.94
CA ALA A 42 5.02 -31.33 -31.35
C ALA A 42 3.70 -30.69 -31.83
N LYS A 43 2.80 -30.33 -30.91
CA LYS A 43 1.47 -29.77 -31.19
C LYS A 43 1.27 -28.48 -30.38
N PRO A 44 1.42 -27.30 -31.00
CA PRO A 44 1.31 -26.03 -30.27
C PRO A 44 -0.08 -25.82 -29.66
N GLU A 45 -1.15 -26.18 -30.37
CA GLU A 45 -2.54 -26.11 -29.86
C GLU A 45 -2.73 -26.88 -28.55
N PHE A 46 -2.13 -28.08 -28.44
CA PHE A 46 -2.18 -28.86 -27.20
C PHE A 46 -1.26 -28.27 -26.13
N GLY A 47 -0.12 -27.71 -26.53
CA GLY A 47 0.80 -27.04 -25.63
C GLY A 47 0.18 -25.82 -24.94
N GLU A 48 -0.48 -24.97 -25.72
CA GLU A 48 -1.19 -23.77 -25.27
C GLU A 48 -2.37 -24.14 -24.36
N ALA A 49 -3.23 -25.08 -24.77
CA ALA A 49 -4.35 -25.54 -23.94
C ALA A 49 -3.89 -26.13 -22.59
N VAL A 50 -2.74 -26.81 -22.55
CA VAL A 50 -2.16 -27.31 -21.30
C VAL A 50 -1.63 -26.18 -20.42
N GLU A 51 -1.05 -25.14 -21.01
CA GLU A 51 -0.58 -23.96 -20.27
C GLU A 51 -1.76 -23.21 -19.66
N GLU A 52 -2.78 -22.91 -20.46
CA GLU A 52 -4.00 -22.22 -20.05
C GLU A 52 -4.73 -22.99 -18.93
N ALA A 53 -4.82 -24.32 -19.03
CA ALA A 53 -5.40 -25.14 -17.98
C ALA A 53 -4.63 -25.09 -16.66
N VAL A 54 -3.29 -24.99 -16.72
CA VAL A 54 -2.46 -24.83 -15.52
C VAL A 54 -2.64 -23.44 -14.92
N GLU A 55 -2.65 -22.39 -15.75
CA GLU A 55 -2.91 -21.02 -15.30
C GLU A 55 -4.30 -20.90 -14.66
N HIS A 56 -5.33 -21.43 -15.31
CA HIS A 56 -6.70 -21.43 -14.77
C HIS A 56 -6.78 -22.13 -13.41
N ARG A 57 -6.13 -23.30 -13.29
CA ARG A 57 -6.02 -24.04 -12.03
C ARG A 57 -5.36 -23.18 -10.94
N GLU A 58 -4.27 -22.50 -11.26
CA GLU A 58 -3.58 -21.61 -10.32
C GLU A 58 -4.45 -20.42 -9.91
N GLU A 59 -5.18 -19.81 -10.85
CA GLU A 59 -6.11 -18.72 -10.57
C GLU A 59 -7.23 -19.14 -9.61
N VAL A 60 -7.84 -20.32 -9.85
CA VAL A 60 -8.88 -20.90 -9.00
C VAL A 60 -8.33 -21.21 -7.61
N MET A 61 -7.11 -21.72 -7.51
CA MET A 61 -6.44 -21.99 -6.24
C MET A 61 -6.15 -20.69 -5.48
N ILE A 62 -5.67 -19.65 -6.17
CA ILE A 62 -5.44 -18.33 -5.58
C ILE A 62 -6.76 -17.72 -5.10
N ALA A 63 -7.83 -17.82 -5.88
CA ALA A 63 -9.16 -17.35 -5.48
C ALA A 63 -9.65 -18.07 -4.21
N SER A 64 -9.50 -19.40 -4.16
CA SER A 64 -9.86 -20.21 -2.99
C SER A 64 -9.02 -19.85 -1.77
N ALA A 65 -7.71 -19.63 -1.94
CA ALA A 65 -6.82 -19.18 -0.88
C ALA A 65 -7.21 -17.79 -0.36
N ARG A 66 -7.64 -16.86 -1.23
CA ARG A 66 -8.16 -15.54 -0.83
C ARG A 66 -9.44 -15.67 -0.01
N ILE A 67 -10.35 -16.56 -0.41
CA ILE A 67 -11.58 -16.84 0.35
C ILE A 67 -11.24 -17.42 1.72
N GLY A 68 -10.32 -18.38 1.79
CA GLY A 68 -9.85 -18.94 3.07
C GLY A 68 -9.19 -17.89 3.96
N LEU A 69 -8.34 -17.03 3.40
CA LEU A 69 -7.74 -15.91 4.13
C LEU A 69 -8.81 -14.95 4.67
N LYS A 70 -9.84 -14.64 3.87
CA LYS A 70 -10.97 -13.82 4.31
C LYS A 70 -11.72 -14.45 5.49
N GLN A 71 -12.01 -15.75 5.43
CA GLN A 71 -12.63 -16.48 6.55
C GLN A 71 -11.77 -16.43 7.82
N LEU A 72 -10.45 -16.49 7.68
CA LEU A 72 -9.53 -16.34 8.80
C LEU A 72 -9.50 -14.92 9.36
N LEU A 73 -9.78 -13.88 8.58
CA LEU A 73 -9.81 -12.48 9.04
C LEU A 73 -11.13 -12.11 9.71
N GLU A 74 -12.26 -12.63 9.21
CA GLU A 74 -13.60 -12.32 9.73
C GLU A 74 -13.99 -13.25 10.89
N GLY A 75 -13.35 -14.41 11.00
CA GLY A 75 -13.82 -15.52 11.81
C GLY A 75 -14.89 -16.32 11.07
N TYR A 76 -15.07 -17.58 11.46
CA TYR A 76 -16.00 -18.50 10.80
C TYR A 76 -16.63 -19.47 11.79
N VAL A 77 -17.80 -20.02 11.46
CA VAL A 77 -18.49 -21.01 12.31
C VAL A 77 -18.17 -22.42 11.80
N GLN A 78 -17.49 -23.20 12.62
CA GLN A 78 -17.27 -24.62 12.38
C GLN A 78 -18.51 -25.41 12.85
N LYS A 79 -19.14 -26.14 11.94
CA LYS A 79 -20.25 -27.06 12.25
C LYS A 79 -19.70 -28.48 12.34
N LYS A 80 -19.94 -29.14 13.46
CA LYS A 80 -19.64 -30.56 13.65
C LYS A 80 -20.95 -31.32 13.75
N GLU A 81 -21.21 -32.20 12.79
CA GLU A 81 -22.42 -33.02 12.77
C GLU A 81 -22.08 -34.44 13.22
N LYS A 82 -22.82 -34.94 14.21
CA LYS A 82 -22.77 -36.33 14.66
C LYS A 82 -24.13 -36.96 14.38
N ILE A 83 -24.17 -37.89 13.43
CA ILE A 83 -25.35 -38.69 13.11
C ILE A 83 -25.22 -40.05 13.80
N THR A 84 -26.25 -40.46 14.52
CA THR A 84 -26.34 -41.79 15.15
C THR A 84 -27.45 -42.57 14.49
N TYR A 85 -27.08 -43.73 13.92
CA TYR A 85 -27.99 -44.66 13.25
C TYR A 85 -28.38 -45.79 14.21
N VAL A 86 -29.64 -46.24 14.14
CA VAL A 86 -30.14 -47.38 14.90
C VAL A 86 -30.91 -48.30 13.96
N PRO A 87 -30.77 -49.64 14.07
CA PRO A 87 -31.49 -50.58 13.21
C PRO A 87 -32.99 -50.42 13.36
N ASP A 88 -33.72 -50.46 12.24
CA ASP A 88 -35.17 -50.36 12.26
C ASP A 88 -35.80 -51.58 12.95
N LYS A 89 -36.85 -51.35 13.73
CA LYS A 89 -37.57 -52.42 14.46
C LYS A 89 -38.33 -53.36 13.51
N ASN A 90 -38.63 -52.88 12.31
CA ASN A 90 -39.44 -53.61 11.32
C ASN A 90 -38.62 -54.22 10.18
N ASN A 91 -37.37 -53.78 9.95
CA ASN A 91 -36.50 -54.33 8.93
C ASN A 91 -35.02 -54.20 9.35
N PRO A 92 -34.40 -55.26 9.92
CA PRO A 92 -33.06 -55.19 10.52
C PRO A 92 -31.91 -55.03 9.51
N VAL A 93 -32.24 -54.87 8.22
CA VAL A 93 -31.28 -54.67 7.12
C VAL A 93 -31.03 -53.18 6.86
N GLU A 94 -31.94 -52.29 7.29
CA GLU A 94 -31.81 -50.85 7.08
C GLU A 94 -31.61 -50.09 8.39
N ASP A 95 -30.57 -49.26 8.41
CA ASP A 95 -30.23 -48.36 9.52
C ASP A 95 -31.02 -47.05 9.37
N VAL A 96 -31.81 -46.69 10.38
CA VAL A 96 -32.58 -45.42 10.39
C VAL A 96 -31.86 -44.38 11.24
N GLU A 97 -31.76 -43.16 10.71
CA GLU A 97 -31.21 -42.01 11.45
C GLU A 97 -32.07 -41.68 12.67
N LYS A 98 -31.55 -41.94 13.88
CA LYS A 98 -32.27 -41.66 15.12
C LYS A 98 -32.04 -40.26 15.63
N CYS A 99 -30.80 -39.77 15.55
CA CYS A 99 -30.40 -38.48 16.12
C CYS A 99 -29.28 -37.84 15.31
N ARG A 100 -29.47 -36.57 14.93
CA ARG A 100 -28.44 -35.70 14.35
C ARG A 100 -28.16 -34.56 15.33
N VAL A 101 -26.97 -34.55 15.92
CA VAL A 101 -26.50 -33.47 16.80
C VAL A 101 -25.58 -32.56 15.99
N VAL A 102 -25.93 -31.28 15.87
CA VAL A 102 -25.12 -30.27 15.17
C VAL A 102 -24.54 -29.31 16.19
N GLU A 103 -23.25 -29.45 16.47
CA GLU A 103 -22.50 -28.54 17.33
C GLU A 103 -21.91 -27.41 16.47
N LYS A 104 -22.13 -26.15 16.88
CA LYS A 104 -21.60 -24.97 16.19
C LYS A 104 -20.55 -24.31 17.07
N LYS A 105 -19.28 -24.32 16.64
CA LYS A 105 -18.18 -23.63 17.31
C LYS A 105 -17.79 -22.40 16.50
N PHE A 106 -17.87 -21.23 17.09
CA PHE A 106 -17.34 -20.02 16.48
C PHE A 106 -15.81 -20.00 16.60
N CYS A 107 -15.14 -19.83 15.47
CA CYS A 107 -13.70 -19.63 15.38
C CYS A 107 -13.42 -18.14 15.19
N PRO A 108 -12.74 -17.47 16.14
CA PRO A 108 -12.44 -16.05 16.02
C PRO A 108 -11.43 -15.78 14.89
N PRO A 109 -11.29 -14.50 14.47
CA PRO A 109 -10.24 -14.07 13.57
C PRO A 109 -8.85 -14.56 13.99
N SER A 110 -8.09 -15.07 13.04
CA SER A 110 -6.72 -15.53 13.22
C SER A 110 -5.75 -14.35 13.30
N ILE A 111 -5.08 -14.21 14.44
CA ILE A 111 -4.06 -13.18 14.66
C ILE A 111 -2.94 -13.28 13.61
N CYS A 112 -2.54 -14.49 13.23
CA CYS A 112 -1.51 -14.70 12.20
C CYS A 112 -1.94 -14.16 10.83
N ALA A 113 -3.22 -14.37 10.46
CA ALA A 113 -3.77 -13.86 9.20
C ALA A 113 -3.85 -12.33 9.21
N ILE A 114 -4.30 -11.75 10.33
CA ILE A 114 -4.36 -10.29 10.52
C ILE A 114 -2.96 -9.69 10.40
N LYS A 115 -1.98 -10.23 11.14
CA LYS A 115 -0.58 -9.78 11.08
C LYS A 115 -0.03 -9.85 9.65
N TYR A 116 -0.23 -10.98 8.96
CA TYR A 116 0.25 -11.15 7.59
C TYR A 116 -0.26 -10.06 6.64
N VAL A 117 -1.53 -9.67 6.75
CA VAL A 117 -2.13 -8.62 5.90
C VAL A 117 -1.57 -7.24 6.26
N LEU A 118 -1.45 -6.93 7.55
CA LEU A 118 -0.88 -5.66 8.01
C LEU A 118 0.60 -5.53 7.59
N ASP A 119 1.42 -6.54 7.85
CA ASP A 119 2.84 -6.59 7.47
C ASP A 119 3.03 -6.50 5.95
N ARG A 120 2.09 -7.03 5.16
CA ARG A 120 2.12 -6.90 3.69
C ARG A 120 1.88 -5.46 3.25
N GLU A 121 0.93 -4.78 3.89
CA GLU A 121 0.58 -3.39 3.55
C GLU A 121 1.68 -2.40 3.96
N GLU A 122 2.29 -2.61 5.13
CA GLU A 122 3.46 -1.83 5.57
C GLU A 122 4.62 -1.96 4.58
N ARG A 123 5.01 -3.19 4.22
CA ARG A 123 6.07 -3.41 3.22
C ARG A 123 5.77 -2.80 1.87
N LYS A 124 4.49 -2.72 1.48
CA LYS A 124 4.09 -2.04 0.24
C LYS A 124 4.30 -0.54 0.35
N LYS A 125 3.87 0.08 1.45
CA LYS A 125 4.09 1.51 1.72
C LYS A 125 5.58 1.86 1.77
N ASP A 126 6.40 1.02 2.38
CA ASP A 126 7.84 1.24 2.44
C ASP A 126 8.46 1.22 1.03
N LYS A 127 8.06 0.26 0.19
CA LYS A 127 8.49 0.20 -1.22
C LYS A 127 8.03 1.42 -2.01
N ASP A 128 6.78 1.85 -1.84
CA ASP A 128 6.22 3.01 -2.52
C ASP A 128 6.93 4.30 -2.08
N GLN A 129 7.27 4.43 -0.80
CA GLN A 129 8.06 5.55 -0.26
C GLN A 129 9.50 5.56 -0.82
N LEU A 130 10.16 4.41 -0.90
CA LEU A 130 11.48 4.28 -1.50
C LEU A 130 11.44 4.68 -2.98
N GLN A 131 10.48 4.16 -3.75
CA GLN A 131 10.30 4.58 -5.15
C GLN A 131 9.99 6.06 -5.29
N ALA A 132 9.20 6.64 -4.38
CA ALA A 132 8.94 8.07 -4.37
C ALA A 132 10.19 8.89 -4.05
N SER A 133 11.08 8.37 -3.20
CA SER A 133 12.38 9.00 -2.90
C SER A 133 13.36 8.94 -4.07
N GLU A 134 13.41 7.81 -4.79
CA GLU A 134 14.23 7.63 -6.00
C GLU A 134 13.81 8.57 -7.14
N ARG A 135 12.53 8.94 -7.20
CA ARG A 135 12.01 9.89 -8.19
C ARG A 135 12.30 11.35 -7.88
N ARG A 136 12.78 11.68 -6.68
CA ARG A 136 13.19 13.05 -6.36
C ARG A 136 14.59 13.27 -6.92
N PRO A 137 14.83 14.32 -7.72
CA PRO A 137 16.18 14.63 -8.16
C PRO A 137 17.05 14.87 -6.93
N LEU A 138 18.27 14.32 -6.95
CA LEU A 138 19.24 14.58 -5.90
C LEU A 138 19.60 16.08 -5.94
N VAL A 139 19.09 16.85 -4.99
CA VAL A 139 19.44 18.27 -4.84
C VAL A 139 20.66 18.33 -3.93
N ILE A 140 21.80 18.73 -4.50
CA ILE A 140 23.03 19.01 -3.75
C ILE A 140 23.12 20.52 -3.60
N GLU A 141 22.98 21.01 -2.37
CA GLU A 141 23.22 22.42 -2.07
C GLU A 141 24.71 22.67 -1.87
N VAL A 142 25.27 23.54 -2.71
CA VAL A 142 26.68 23.92 -2.65
C VAL A 142 26.79 25.16 -1.77
N GLN A 143 27.47 25.02 -0.62
CA GLN A 143 27.63 26.12 0.34
C GLN A 143 28.72 27.12 -0.07
N ASP A 144 29.77 26.66 -0.75
CA ASP A 144 30.91 27.50 -1.15
C ASP A 144 30.62 28.26 -2.45
N GLU A 145 30.79 29.58 -2.41
CA GLU A 145 30.49 30.50 -3.52
C GLU A 145 31.43 30.29 -4.71
N GLU A 146 32.71 29.96 -4.47
CA GLU A 146 33.67 29.73 -5.54
C GLU A 146 33.36 28.43 -6.30
N THR A 147 33.07 27.37 -5.55
CA THR A 147 32.62 26.09 -6.11
C THR A 147 31.29 26.24 -6.85
N LYS A 148 30.34 27.00 -6.30
CA LYS A 148 29.07 27.34 -6.98
C LYS A 148 29.33 28.02 -8.31
N ARG A 149 30.21 29.01 -8.35
CA ARG A 149 30.61 29.73 -9.58
C ARG A 149 31.20 28.78 -10.61
N GLN A 150 32.14 27.91 -10.22
CA GLN A 150 32.75 26.94 -11.12
C GLN A 150 31.73 25.94 -11.70
N LEU A 151 30.78 25.48 -10.90
CA LEU A 151 29.70 24.60 -11.35
C LEU A 151 28.73 25.29 -12.30
N MET A 152 28.41 26.57 -12.07
CA MET A 152 27.61 27.37 -13.00
C MET A 152 28.33 27.57 -14.34
N ILE A 153 29.64 27.83 -14.33
CA ILE A 153 30.46 27.90 -15.57
C ILE A 153 30.42 26.56 -16.31
N LEU A 154 30.54 25.44 -15.59
CA LEU A 154 30.46 24.12 -16.18
C LEU A 154 29.07 23.84 -16.79
N GLN A 155 28.00 24.26 -16.12
CA GLN A 155 26.63 24.11 -16.59
C GLN A 155 26.35 24.95 -17.84
N GLU A 156 26.73 26.22 -17.84
CA GLU A 156 26.54 27.14 -18.98
C GLU A 156 27.34 26.68 -20.21
N ASN A 157 28.50 26.05 -19.99
CA ASN A 157 29.31 25.42 -21.05
C ASN A 157 28.82 24.00 -21.44
N GLY A 158 27.60 23.61 -21.05
CA GLY A 158 27.02 22.31 -21.42
C GLY A 158 27.79 21.10 -20.88
N PHE A 159 28.37 21.22 -19.68
CA PHE A 159 29.19 20.20 -19.01
C PHE A 159 30.47 19.80 -19.75
N ARG A 160 31.00 20.69 -20.60
CA ARG A 160 32.29 20.49 -21.30
C ARG A 160 33.45 21.12 -20.52
N PRO A 161 34.65 20.50 -20.56
CA PRO A 161 35.84 21.10 -19.97
C PRO A 161 36.25 22.39 -20.71
N GLY A 162 36.96 23.29 -20.01
CA GLY A 162 37.54 24.50 -20.62
C GLY A 162 36.64 25.76 -20.58
N GLY A 163 35.44 25.69 -19.99
CA GLY A 163 34.53 26.86 -19.91
C GLY A 163 35.09 28.06 -19.16
N SER A 164 36.07 27.86 -18.26
CA SER A 164 36.77 28.94 -17.57
C SER A 164 37.71 29.75 -18.46
N LEU A 165 38.05 29.23 -19.64
CA LEU A 165 38.90 29.90 -20.64
C LEU A 165 38.07 30.69 -21.65
N ASP A 166 36.75 30.49 -21.67
CA ASP A 166 35.83 31.21 -22.53
C ASP A 166 35.34 32.48 -21.82
N PRO A 167 35.79 33.68 -22.24
CA PRO A 167 35.44 34.93 -21.58
C PRO A 167 33.95 35.27 -21.70
N GLU A 168 33.25 34.77 -22.73
CA GLU A 168 31.82 35.03 -22.92
C GLU A 168 30.99 34.24 -21.90
N VAL A 169 31.32 32.96 -21.70
CA VAL A 169 30.68 32.08 -20.71
C VAL A 169 30.94 32.58 -19.29
N VAL A 170 32.19 32.95 -18.99
CA VAL A 170 32.57 33.48 -17.67
C VAL A 170 31.82 34.78 -17.35
N ALA A 171 31.77 35.72 -18.29
CA ALA A 171 31.06 37.00 -18.09
C ALA A 171 29.54 36.82 -17.98
N ALA A 172 28.96 35.81 -18.63
CA ALA A 172 27.54 35.47 -18.46
C ALA A 172 27.24 34.96 -17.04
N VAL A 173 28.08 34.07 -16.50
CA VAL A 173 27.91 33.55 -15.13
C VAL A 173 28.17 34.62 -14.08
N ASP A 174 29.17 35.46 -14.25
CA ASP A 174 29.46 36.56 -13.32
C ASP A 174 28.31 37.57 -13.25
N ARG A 175 27.67 37.90 -14.40
CA ARG A 175 26.46 38.72 -14.42
C ARG A 175 25.31 38.08 -13.67
N LYS A 176 25.04 36.78 -13.90
CA LYS A 176 24.00 36.02 -13.19
C LYS A 176 24.23 36.04 -11.66
N MET A 177 25.48 35.83 -11.23
CA MET A 177 25.85 35.88 -9.80
C MET A 177 25.69 37.28 -9.20
N GLU A 178 26.00 38.34 -9.95
CA GLU A 178 25.80 39.72 -9.49
C GLU A 178 24.32 40.08 -9.37
N GLU A 179 23.49 39.63 -10.33
CA GLU A 179 22.03 39.76 -10.28
C GLU A 179 21.44 39.01 -9.09
N GLU A 180 21.84 37.75 -8.84
CA GLU A 180 21.43 36.98 -7.67
C GLU A 180 21.79 37.70 -6.35
N ARG A 181 22.97 38.32 -6.28
CA ARG A 181 23.40 39.10 -5.11
C ARG A 181 22.57 40.37 -4.92
N LYS A 182 22.23 41.07 -6.01
CA LYS A 182 21.36 42.25 -5.97
C LYS A 182 19.97 41.88 -5.47
N VAL A 183 19.36 40.85 -6.05
CA VAL A 183 18.06 40.33 -5.62
C VAL A 183 18.08 39.95 -4.15
N LYS A 184 19.07 39.16 -3.71
CA LYS A 184 19.19 38.74 -2.30
C LYS A 184 19.39 39.94 -1.35
N SER A 185 20.10 40.98 -1.80
CA SER A 185 20.28 42.20 -1.01
C SER A 185 19.02 43.07 -0.92
N GLU A 186 18.17 43.05 -1.95
CA GLU A 186 16.88 43.74 -1.98
C GLU A 186 15.86 42.99 -1.12
N GLU A 187 15.81 41.66 -1.21
CA GLU A 187 15.00 40.81 -0.33
C GLU A 187 15.34 41.06 1.15
N LEU A 188 16.62 41.12 1.50
CA LEU A 188 17.06 41.42 2.88
C LEU A 188 16.72 42.86 3.32
N LYS A 189 16.64 43.83 2.39
CA LYS A 189 16.20 45.20 2.71
C LYS A 189 14.71 45.22 3.02
N VAL A 190 13.90 44.56 2.20
CA VAL A 190 12.46 44.43 2.42
C VAL A 190 12.17 43.73 3.74
N GLU A 191 12.85 42.62 4.02
CA GLU A 191 12.68 41.88 5.28
C GLU A 191 13.07 42.73 6.50
N ASN A 192 14.14 43.52 6.41
CA ASN A 192 14.53 44.44 7.49
C ASN A 192 13.55 45.62 7.65
N GLU A 193 13.00 46.15 6.56
CA GLU A 193 11.97 47.20 6.62
C GLU A 193 10.67 46.68 7.26
N GLU A 194 10.23 45.47 6.89
CA GLU A 194 9.08 44.82 7.52
C GLU A 194 9.29 44.59 9.03
N LEU A 195 10.48 44.16 9.43
CA LEU A 195 10.84 44.00 10.84
C LEU A 195 10.86 45.34 11.59
N LYS A 196 11.31 46.43 10.92
CA LYS A 196 11.29 47.78 11.49
C LYS A 196 9.87 48.28 11.71
N VAL A 197 8.98 48.13 10.72
CA VAL A 197 7.56 48.49 10.83
C VAL A 197 6.89 47.73 11.99
N LYS A 198 7.07 46.41 12.07
CA LYS A 198 6.56 45.58 13.18
C LYS A 198 7.08 46.06 14.54
N SER A 199 8.34 46.49 14.62
CA SER A 199 8.91 47.01 15.88
C SER A 199 8.38 48.39 16.27
N GLU A 200 7.98 49.22 15.30
CA GLU A 200 7.38 50.53 15.52
C GLU A 200 5.90 50.39 15.92
N GLU A 201 5.15 49.49 15.30
CA GLU A 201 3.78 49.12 15.70
C GLU A 201 3.73 48.67 17.17
N LEU A 202 4.66 47.81 17.59
CA LEU A 202 4.78 47.35 18.99
C LEU A 202 5.15 48.48 19.99
N LYS A 203 5.81 49.54 19.53
CA LYS A 203 6.11 50.72 20.37
C LYS A 203 4.87 51.60 20.53
N VAL A 204 4.12 51.80 19.44
CA VAL A 204 2.87 52.57 19.46
C VAL A 204 1.81 51.89 20.35
N GLU A 205 1.70 50.56 20.30
CA GLU A 205 0.80 49.81 21.19
C GLU A 205 1.21 49.95 22.67
N ASN A 206 2.51 49.91 22.98
CA ASN A 206 3.00 50.11 24.35
C ASN A 206 2.77 51.54 24.87
N GLU A 207 2.90 52.56 24.01
CA GLU A 207 2.60 53.94 24.36
C GLU A 207 1.10 54.16 24.57
N GLN A 208 0.24 53.53 23.77
CA GLN A 208 -1.21 53.54 23.95
C GLN A 208 -1.65 52.83 25.23
N GLU A 209 -1.01 51.72 25.60
CA GLU A 209 -1.25 51.05 26.89
C GLU A 209 -0.82 51.91 28.10
N GLN A 210 0.27 52.67 27.98
CA GLN A 210 0.70 53.59 29.04
C GLN A 210 -0.24 54.79 29.18
N VAL A 211 -0.81 55.29 28.08
CA VAL A 211 -1.82 56.36 28.09
C VAL A 211 -3.16 55.85 28.67
N MET A 212 -3.58 54.62 28.36
CA MET A 212 -4.80 54.04 28.93
C MET A 212 -4.71 53.73 30.44
N LYS A 213 -3.52 53.48 30.98
CA LYS A 213 -3.30 53.27 32.42
C LYS A 213 -3.42 54.56 33.27
N GLN A 214 -3.53 55.74 32.66
CA GLN A 214 -3.64 57.03 33.39
C GLN A 214 -5.07 57.61 33.49
N MET A 215 -6.12 56.90 33.04
CA MET A 215 -7.50 57.37 33.20
C MET A 215 -8.18 56.81 34.47
N PRO A 216 -8.89 57.62 35.29
CA PRO A 216 -9.48 57.14 36.53
C PRO A 216 -10.77 56.33 36.33
N VAL A 217 -10.89 55.25 37.11
CA VAL A 217 -11.92 54.20 37.07
C VAL A 217 -13.27 54.68 37.63
N ALA A 218 -14.37 54.40 36.92
CA ALA A 218 -15.73 54.42 37.47
C ALA A 218 -16.40 53.04 37.26
N GLN A 219 -16.89 52.45 38.36
CA GLN A 219 -17.52 51.12 38.43
C GLN A 219 -19.01 51.14 38.01
N SER A 220 -19.48 50.08 37.36
CA SER A 220 -20.83 49.53 37.63
C SER A 220 -20.96 48.06 37.16
N SER A 221 -21.85 47.34 37.83
CA SER A 221 -21.97 45.89 38.01
C SER A 221 -23.07 45.21 37.18
N ALA A 222 -22.89 43.94 36.76
CA ALA A 222 -23.99 42.96 36.62
C ALA A 222 -23.49 41.50 36.55
N THR A 223 -24.13 40.63 37.35
CA THR A 223 -23.85 39.20 37.62
C THR A 223 -24.57 38.22 36.68
N LEU A 224 -23.94 37.06 36.36
CA LEU A 224 -24.56 35.86 35.77
C LEU A 224 -24.06 34.57 36.49
N LYS A 225 -24.98 33.67 36.84
CA LYS A 225 -24.76 32.46 37.66
C LYS A 225 -24.44 31.21 36.81
N GLU A 226 -23.48 30.40 37.27
CA GLU A 226 -23.04 29.12 36.70
C GLU A 226 -23.85 27.90 37.16
N ARG A 227 -23.88 26.81 36.36
CA ARG A 227 -23.95 25.42 36.84
C ARG A 227 -23.26 24.43 35.87
N PRO A 228 -22.58 23.36 36.37
CA PRO A 228 -21.65 22.53 35.59
C PRO A 228 -22.24 21.21 35.05
N LEU A 229 -21.67 20.69 33.96
CA LEU A 229 -22.03 19.43 33.29
C LEU A 229 -21.22 18.24 33.84
N ARG A 230 -21.92 17.16 34.24
CA ARG A 230 -21.34 15.86 34.61
C ARG A 230 -21.48 14.84 33.48
N TYR A 231 -20.41 14.07 33.29
CA TYR A 231 -20.23 12.93 32.37
C TYR A 231 -21.29 11.83 32.50
N ARG A 232 -21.63 11.18 31.38
CA ARG A 232 -22.39 9.92 31.35
C ARG A 232 -21.77 8.91 30.37
N ASN A 233 -21.22 7.84 30.94
CA ASN A 233 -20.91 6.58 30.27
C ASN A 233 -22.23 5.87 29.90
N LEU A 234 -22.33 5.30 28.71
CA LEU A 234 -23.38 4.34 28.35
C LEU A 234 -22.77 3.17 27.56
N LEU A 235 -22.68 2.04 28.25
CA LEU A 235 -22.63 0.70 27.66
C LEU A 235 -24.04 0.09 27.72
N ARG A 236 -24.37 -0.65 26.65
CA ARG A 236 -25.19 -1.89 26.60
C ARG A 236 -26.64 -1.76 26.08
N GLY A 237 -26.91 -2.47 24.99
CA GLY A 237 -28.23 -3.06 24.68
C GLY A 237 -28.56 -3.15 23.20
N TYR A 238 -28.13 -4.24 22.53
CA TYR A 238 -28.85 -5.13 21.59
C TYR A 238 -27.86 -5.82 20.64
#